data_AF-A0A932SI04-F1
#
_entry.id   AF-A0A932SI04-F1
#
_cell.length_a   1.000
_cell.length_b   1.000
_cell.length_c   1.000
_cell.angle_alpha   90.00
_cell.angle_beta   90.00
_cell.angle_gamma   90.00
#
_symmetry.space_group_name_H-M   'P 1'
#
loop_
_entity.id
_entity.type
_entity.pdbx_description
1 polymer ?
#
loop_
_entity_poly.entity_id
_entity_poly.type
_entity_poly.pdbx_seq_one_letter_code
_entity_poly.pdbx_strand_id
1 'polypeptide(L)'
;MKRFGFLWPLGFLAGLALGSVATRFDGIRPLDAEAAAPVKAVRAEAFELVNQQGQLRAKLQVGADGEPTLVVYDKNEKPTAAYGLNGDNPVQNFLGGILKR
;
A
#
# COMPACT_ATOMS: atom_id res chain seq x y z
N MET A 1 41.97 49.63 -43.08
CA MET A 1 43.10 48.91 -42.44
C MET A 1 43.10 49.24 -40.96
N LYS A 2 43.52 48.27 -40.14
CA LYS A 2 43.80 48.32 -38.68
C LYS A 2 42.71 47.69 -37.78
N ARG A 3 43.10 46.49 -37.36
CA ARG A 3 42.51 45.57 -36.37
C ARG A 3 42.60 46.23 -34.99
N PHE A 4 41.47 46.33 -34.29
CA PHE A 4 41.37 46.57 -32.85
C PHE A 4 40.72 45.29 -32.30
N GLY A 5 41.47 44.28 -31.85
CA GLY A 5 42.28 44.37 -30.63
C GLY A 5 41.34 44.40 -29.43
N PHE A 6 40.60 43.31 -29.18
CA PHE A 6 40.92 42.38 -28.09
C PHE A 6 41.46 43.10 -26.85
N LEU A 7 40.56 43.81 -26.18
CA LEU A 7 40.74 44.41 -24.86
C LEU A 7 39.52 44.05 -24.01
N TRP A 8 39.41 42.76 -23.68
CA TRP A 8 38.71 42.32 -22.48
C TRP A 8 39.78 41.80 -21.51
N PRO A 9 40.31 42.66 -20.65
CA PRO A 9 40.55 42.18 -19.31
C PRO A 9 40.14 43.23 -18.27
N LEU A 10 39.89 42.77 -17.05
CA LEU A 10 39.48 43.54 -15.85
C LEU A 10 37.99 43.90 -15.78
N GLY A 11 37.17 42.92 -15.39
CA GLY A 11 35.80 43.22 -14.96
C GLY A 11 34.96 42.01 -14.54
N PHE A 12 35.44 40.78 -14.76
CA PHE A 12 34.73 39.56 -14.35
C PHE A 12 35.61 38.64 -13.47
N LEU A 13 36.39 39.25 -12.57
CA LEU A 13 37.14 38.57 -11.52
C LEU A 13 36.63 38.96 -10.11
N ALA A 14 35.34 39.28 -10.00
CA ALA A 14 34.69 39.64 -8.74
C ALA A 14 33.26 39.06 -8.66
N GLY A 15 33.15 37.75 -8.83
CA GLY A 15 31.90 37.00 -8.64
C GLY A 15 32.13 35.61 -8.05
N LEU A 16 33.27 35.40 -7.39
CA LEU A 16 33.75 34.11 -6.89
C LEU A 16 34.00 34.14 -5.38
N ALA A 17 33.14 34.83 -4.63
CA ALA A 17 33.29 35.00 -3.18
C ALA A 17 31.97 34.97 -2.38
N LEU A 18 30.89 34.40 -2.93
CA LEU A 18 29.64 34.18 -2.20
C LEU A 18 29.03 32.85 -2.66
N GLY A 19 29.22 31.79 -1.88
CA GLY A 19 28.49 30.54 -2.15
C GLY A 19 29.04 29.25 -1.56
N SER A 20 30.16 29.25 -0.82
CA SER A 20 30.54 28.09 -0.02
C SER A 20 29.74 28.04 1.30
N VAL A 21 28.42 27.93 1.19
CA VAL A 21 27.66 27.29 2.27
C VAL A 21 27.87 25.80 2.06
N ALA A 22 28.79 25.23 2.82
CA ALA A 22 28.92 23.80 3.00
C ALA A 22 27.61 23.27 3.60
N THR A 23 26.61 23.03 2.76
CA THR A 23 25.52 22.13 3.09
C THR A 23 26.16 20.77 3.28
N ARG A 24 26.43 20.43 4.54
CA ARG A 24 26.71 19.06 4.93
C ARG A 24 25.49 18.25 4.53
N PHE A 25 25.55 17.62 3.37
CA PHE A 25 24.62 16.59 2.92
C PHE A 25 24.86 15.27 3.72
N ASP A 26 25.15 15.36 5.02
CA ASP A 26 25.29 14.20 5.91
C ASP A 26 23.92 13.56 6.26
N GLY A 27 22.83 14.05 5.65
CA GLY A 27 21.46 13.65 5.96
C GLY A 27 20.71 12.90 4.87
N ILE A 28 21.25 12.79 3.64
CA ILE A 28 20.63 11.94 2.62
C ILE A 28 21.33 10.58 2.71
N ARG A 29 20.97 9.80 3.73
CA ARG A 29 21.04 8.35 3.57
C ARG A 29 20.21 8.05 2.33
N PRO A 30 20.72 7.33 1.31
CA PRO A 30 19.78 6.68 0.41
C PRO A 30 18.81 5.92 1.33
N LEU A 31 17.51 6.13 1.12
CA LEU A 31 16.53 5.15 1.55
C LEU A 31 16.90 3.92 0.72
N ASP A 32 17.89 3.16 1.19
CA ASP A 32 18.09 1.80 0.75
C ASP A 32 16.69 1.21 0.87
N ALA A 33 16.15 0.78 -0.28
CA ALA A 33 14.90 0.05 -0.29
C ALA A 33 15.15 -1.13 0.63
N GLU A 34 14.71 -1.00 1.89
CA GLU A 34 14.77 -2.07 2.86
C GLU A 34 14.04 -3.20 2.17
N ALA A 35 14.81 -4.21 1.76
CA ALA A 35 14.27 -5.34 1.04
C ALA A 35 13.16 -5.88 1.93
N ALA A 36 11.91 -5.58 1.55
CA ALA A 36 10.77 -5.81 2.41
C ALA A 36 10.86 -7.27 2.85
N ALA A 37 10.96 -7.47 4.18
CA ALA A 37 11.13 -8.81 4.71
C ALA A 37 10.09 -9.73 4.06
N PRO A 38 10.47 -10.96 3.65
CA PRO A 38 9.59 -11.81 2.87
C PRO A 38 8.25 -11.96 3.59
N VAL A 39 7.17 -11.51 2.93
CA VAL A 39 5.83 -11.57 3.50
C VAL A 39 5.46 -13.04 3.63
N LYS A 40 5.32 -13.52 4.87
CA LYS A 40 4.77 -14.85 5.16
C LYS A 40 3.26 -14.82 4.90
N ALA A 41 2.88 -14.82 3.63
CA ALA A 41 1.49 -14.82 3.19
C ALA A 41 1.04 -16.22 2.80
N VAL A 42 -0.14 -16.60 3.26
CA VAL A 42 -0.91 -17.70 2.66
C VAL A 42 -1.88 -17.06 1.67
N ARG A 43 -1.93 -17.58 0.44
CA ARG A 43 -2.86 -17.14 -0.61
C ARG A 43 -3.86 -18.25 -0.86
N ALA A 44 -5.14 -17.92 -0.80
CA ALA A 44 -6.23 -18.82 -1.08
C ALA A 44 -7.45 -18.00 -1.52
N GLU A 45 -8.33 -18.63 -2.30
CA GLU A 45 -9.64 -18.06 -2.61
C GLU A 45 -10.60 -18.13 -1.41
N ALA A 46 -10.33 -19.04 -0.47
CA ALA A 46 -11.09 -19.18 0.77
C ALA A 46 -10.21 -19.62 1.95
N PHE A 47 -10.52 -19.07 3.12
CA PHE A 47 -10.02 -19.50 4.42
C PHE A 47 -11.23 -19.90 5.28
N GLU A 48 -11.21 -21.12 5.79
CA GLU A 48 -12.25 -21.66 6.67
C GLU A 48 -11.68 -21.82 8.08
N LEU A 49 -12.28 -21.11 9.03
CA LEU A 49 -12.03 -21.32 10.44
C LEU A 49 -12.97 -22.41 10.93
N VAL A 50 -12.41 -23.52 11.39
CA VAL A 50 -13.17 -24.63 11.98
C VAL A 50 -12.86 -24.79 13.47
N ASN A 51 -13.79 -25.36 14.24
CA ASN A 51 -13.52 -25.76 15.61
C ASN A 51 -12.84 -27.15 15.68
N GLN A 52 -12.59 -27.64 16.90
CA GLN A 52 -11.93 -28.94 17.13
C GLN A 52 -12.73 -30.12 16.56
N GLN A 53 -14.04 -29.98 16.42
CA GLN A 53 -14.95 -30.98 15.86
C GLN A 53 -15.07 -30.87 14.33
N GLY A 54 -14.37 -29.90 13.71
CA GLY A 54 -14.41 -29.65 12.28
C GLY A 54 -15.58 -28.78 11.80
N GLN A 55 -16.37 -28.20 12.70
CA GLN A 55 -17.53 -27.37 12.35
C GLN A 55 -17.08 -25.96 11.94
N LEU A 56 -17.70 -25.41 10.90
CA LEU A 56 -17.37 -24.10 10.35
C LEU A 56 -17.78 -22.97 11.32
N ARG A 57 -16.85 -22.05 11.58
CA ARG A 57 -17.03 -20.91 12.49
C ARG A 57 -16.91 -19.57 11.80
N ALA A 58 -16.05 -19.48 10.79
CA ALA A 58 -15.99 -18.33 9.91
C ALA A 58 -15.43 -18.74 8.54
N LYS A 59 -15.81 -18.00 7.51
CA LYS A 59 -15.27 -18.16 6.16
C LYS A 59 -14.93 -16.81 5.59
N LEU A 60 -13.66 -16.60 5.25
CA LEU A 60 -13.20 -15.48 4.42
C LEU A 60 -13.03 -16.02 3.00
N GLN A 61 -13.75 -15.50 2.03
CA GLN A 61 -13.70 -15.98 0.65
C GLN A 61 -13.88 -14.86 -0.36
N VAL A 62 -13.50 -15.10 -1.61
CA VAL A 62 -13.94 -14.31 -2.76
C VAL A 62 -15.25 -14.92 -3.28
N GLY A 63 -16.32 -14.13 -3.32
CA GLY A 63 -17.61 -14.55 -3.85
C GLY A 63 -17.59 -14.73 -5.37
N ALA A 64 -18.66 -15.31 -5.92
CA ALA A 64 -18.82 -15.46 -7.38
C ALA A 64 -18.92 -14.11 -8.13
N ASP A 65 -19.26 -13.05 -7.40
CA ASP A 65 -19.24 -11.66 -7.85
C ASP A 65 -17.84 -11.04 -7.87
N GLY A 66 -16.82 -11.77 -7.40
CA GLY A 66 -15.44 -11.29 -7.30
C GLY A 66 -15.15 -10.49 -6.03
N GLU A 67 -16.14 -10.33 -5.15
CA GLU A 67 -16.02 -9.49 -3.96
C GLU A 67 -15.63 -10.30 -2.72
N PRO A 68 -14.71 -9.79 -1.87
CA PRO A 68 -14.33 -10.47 -0.65
C PRO A 68 -15.47 -10.41 0.39
N THR A 69 -15.73 -11.55 1.01
CA THR A 69 -16.76 -11.73 2.02
C THR A 69 -16.20 -12.49 3.22
N LEU A 70 -16.50 -12.00 4.43
CA LEU A 70 -16.33 -12.67 5.71
C LEU A 70 -17.70 -13.05 6.28
N VAL A 71 -17.97 -14.33 6.45
CA VAL A 71 -19.17 -14.85 7.13
C VAL A 71 -18.78 -15.46 8.47
N VAL A 72 -19.55 -15.19 9.52
CA VAL A 72 -19.42 -15.80 10.85
C VAL A 72 -20.64 -16.66 11.11
N TYR A 73 -20.41 -17.85 11.67
CA TYR A 73 -21.44 -18.85 11.91
C TYR A 73 -21.65 -19.09 13.41
N ASP A 74 -22.87 -19.46 13.80
CA ASP A 74 -23.19 -19.96 15.13
C ASP A 74 -22.76 -21.43 15.33
N LYS A 75 -23.14 -22.02 16.47
CA LYS A 75 -22.83 -23.41 16.81
C LYS A 75 -23.53 -24.46 15.93
N ASN A 76 -24.56 -24.06 15.19
CA ASN A 76 -25.34 -24.89 14.27
C ASN A 76 -24.98 -24.58 12.81
N GLU A 77 -23.84 -23.92 12.56
CA GLU A 77 -23.37 -23.51 11.24
C GLU A 77 -24.35 -22.58 10.51
N LYS A 78 -25.17 -21.83 11.26
CA LYS A 78 -26.02 -20.78 10.70
C LYS A 78 -25.27 -19.46 10.65
N PRO A 79 -25.28 -18.73 9.52
CA PRO A 79 -24.71 -17.38 9.45
C PRO A 79 -25.35 -16.44 10.49
N THR A 80 -24.52 -15.72 11.24
CA THR A 80 -24.93 -14.72 12.23
C THR A 80 -24.35 -13.33 11.98
N ALA A 81 -23.29 -13.25 11.18
CA ALA A 81 -22.79 -12.00 10.66
C ALA A 81 -22.18 -12.24 9.27
N ALA A 82 -22.30 -11.25 8.40
CA ALA A 82 -21.67 -11.28 7.10
C ALA A 82 -21.22 -9.88 6.72
N TYR A 83 -19.95 -9.77 6.37
CA TYR A 83 -19.28 -8.52 6.03
C TYR A 83 -18.60 -8.70 4.68
N GLY A 84 -18.55 -7.66 3.89
CA GLY A 84 -17.91 -7.71 2.58
C GLY A 84 -18.06 -6.41 1.84
N LEU A 85 -17.49 -6.40 0.65
CA LEU A 85 -17.54 -5.25 -0.24
C LEU A 85 -18.71 -5.38 -1.22
N ASN A 86 -19.22 -4.24 -1.66
CA ASN A 86 -20.18 -4.16 -2.74
C ASN A 86 -19.81 -2.92 -3.56
N GLY A 87 -18.94 -3.12 -4.55
CA GLY A 87 -18.29 -2.02 -5.26
C GLY A 87 -17.39 -1.17 -4.35
N ASP A 88 -17.36 0.14 -4.58
CA ASP A 88 -16.43 1.06 -3.90
C ASP A 88 -16.81 1.42 -2.44
N ASN A 89 -17.93 0.89 -1.94
CA ASN A 89 -18.44 1.27 -0.63
C ASN A 89 -17.77 0.45 0.50
N PRO A 90 -17.55 1.05 1.68
CA PRO A 90 -16.96 0.35 2.82
C PRO A 90 -17.82 -0.83 3.29
N VAL A 91 -17.18 -1.72 4.06
CA VAL A 91 -17.72 -2.95 4.66
C VAL A 91 -19.21 -2.86 4.99
N GLN A 92 -20.04 -3.67 4.33
CA GLN A 92 -21.48 -3.72 4.57
C GLN A 92 -21.86 -4.98 5.33
N ASN A 93 -22.81 -4.86 6.26
CA ASN A 93 -23.51 -6.03 6.81
C ASN A 93 -24.65 -6.44 5.86
N PHE A 94 -24.55 -7.63 5.29
CA PHE A 94 -25.56 -8.17 4.35
C PHE A 94 -26.10 -9.54 4.75
N LEU A 95 -26.10 -9.84 6.06
CA LEU A 95 -26.63 -11.10 6.59
C LEU A 95 -28.04 -11.42 6.04
N GLY A 96 -28.91 -10.40 5.96
CA GLY A 96 -30.26 -10.56 5.41
C GLY A 96 -30.31 -10.98 3.93
N GLY A 97 -29.27 -10.67 3.14
CA GLY A 97 -29.16 -11.11 1.75
C GLY A 97 -28.73 -12.57 1.63
N ILE A 98 -27.83 -13.04 2.50
CA ILE A 98 -27.40 -14.44 2.54
C ILE A 98 -28.52 -15.36 3.01
N LEU A 99 -29.29 -14.94 4.01
CA LEU A 99 -30.37 -15.77 4.57
C LEU A 99 -31.60 -15.93 3.64
N LYS A 100 -31.66 -15.16 2.54
CA LYS A 100 -32.77 -15.18 1.57
C LYS A 100 -32.47 -15.98 0.29
N ARG A 101 -31.23 -16.43 0.09
CA ARG A 101 -30.85 -17.33 -1.00
C ARG A 101 -31.07 -18.77 -0.59
#